data_AF-A0A2G9Q3I5-F1
#
_entry.id   AF-A0A2G9Q3I5-F1
#
_cell.length_a   1.000
_cell.length_b   1.000
_cell.length_c   1.000
_cell.angle_alpha   90.00
_cell.angle_beta   90.00
_cell.angle_gamma   90.00
#
_symmetry.space_group_name_H-M   'P 1'
#
loop_
_entity.id
_entity.type
_entity.pdbx_description
1 polymer ?
#
loop_
_entity_poly.entity_id
_entity_poly.type
_entity_poly.pdbx_seq_one_letter_code
_entity_poly.pdbx_strand_id
1 'polypeptide(L)'
;LQLGDPTLSVLEIWGAEYQESNALLLRPDDADFLRSVCRRERSPVDFVGKITGDGRIVLVNGSEADPKPDHSDRNSVPVDLELEWVLGKMPRKEFVLNRISPELRPLALPEGLTVRQALERVLRLPSVASKRYLTNKVDRSVTGLVAQQQCVGPLHTPLADVAVVALSYTDTVGGATAIGEQPIKGLLNPVAGARMAVGEALTNLVFALITDLRDVKCSGNWMWAAKLPGEGAALYDACVAMCDVMAQLGIAVDGGKDSLSMAARVGSETVKAP
;
A
#
# COMPACT_ATOMS: atom_id res chain seq x y z
N LEU A 1 -12.22 -25.27 11.09
CA LEU A 1 -12.49 -24.34 9.97
C LEU A 1 -13.99 -24.23 9.82
N GLN A 2 -14.53 -23.06 10.14
CA GLN A 2 -15.90 -22.71 9.82
C GLN A 2 -15.97 -22.34 8.33
N LEU A 3 -16.57 -23.21 7.52
CA LEU A 3 -16.72 -22.99 6.07
C LEU A 3 -18.04 -22.28 5.76
N GLY A 4 -17.98 -21.23 4.94
CA GLY A 4 -19.18 -20.57 4.40
C GLY A 4 -19.84 -21.34 3.25
N ASP A 5 -19.04 -22.15 2.53
CA ASP A 5 -19.50 -23.03 1.46
C ASP A 5 -18.85 -24.42 1.65
N PRO A 6 -19.63 -25.47 1.94
CA PRO A 6 -19.10 -26.81 2.17
C PRO A 6 -18.64 -27.52 0.88
N THR A 7 -18.90 -26.94 -0.29
CA THR A 7 -18.55 -27.54 -1.59
C THR A 7 -17.13 -27.19 -2.05
N LEU A 8 -16.45 -26.29 -1.35
CA LEU A 8 -15.10 -25.85 -1.68
C LEU A 8 -14.11 -27.01 -1.60
N SER A 9 -13.27 -27.11 -2.62
CA SER A 9 -12.12 -28.00 -2.62
C SER A 9 -11.08 -27.54 -1.61
N VAL A 10 -10.20 -28.46 -1.21
CA VAL A 10 -9.03 -28.14 -0.35
C VAL A 10 -8.21 -26.99 -0.93
N LEU A 11 -8.03 -26.96 -2.25
CA LEU A 11 -7.27 -25.90 -2.93
C LEU A 11 -7.93 -24.53 -2.76
N GLU A 12 -9.25 -24.47 -2.88
CA GLU A 12 -10.00 -23.21 -2.72
C GLU A 12 -9.97 -22.76 -1.25
N ILE A 13 -10.13 -23.69 -0.30
CA ILE A 13 -10.06 -23.39 1.13
C ILE A 13 -8.69 -22.84 1.52
N TRP A 14 -7.61 -23.42 1.01
CA TRP A 14 -6.24 -23.07 1.40
C TRP A 14 -5.63 -21.93 0.58
N GLY A 15 -5.92 -21.86 -0.72
CA GLY A 15 -5.26 -20.98 -1.67
C GLY A 15 -5.99 -19.69 -1.98
N ALA A 16 -7.23 -19.50 -1.51
CA ALA A 16 -8.00 -18.30 -1.79
C ALA A 16 -7.64 -17.13 -0.86
N GLU A 17 -7.78 -15.92 -1.40
CA GLU A 17 -7.50 -14.65 -0.71
C GLU A 17 -8.77 -14.13 0.01
N TYR A 18 -9.31 -14.94 0.93
CA TYR A 18 -10.47 -14.55 1.73
C TYR A 18 -10.18 -13.27 2.53
N GLN A 19 -11.16 -12.36 2.55
CA GLN A 19 -11.05 -11.10 3.27
C GLN A 19 -11.37 -11.28 4.77
N GLU A 20 -11.15 -10.22 5.55
CA GLU A 20 -11.42 -10.15 6.99
C GLU A 20 -10.80 -11.27 7.85
N SER A 21 -9.74 -11.92 7.35
CA SER A 21 -9.08 -13.04 7.99
C SER A 21 -7.71 -12.63 8.53
N ASN A 22 -7.40 -13.03 9.77
CA ASN A 22 -6.10 -12.81 10.39
C ASN A 22 -5.58 -14.12 10.98
N ALA A 23 -4.27 -14.32 10.94
CA ALA A 23 -3.59 -15.44 11.58
C ALA A 23 -2.83 -14.95 12.83
N LEU A 24 -2.93 -15.71 13.92
CA LEU A 24 -2.27 -15.42 15.20
C LEU A 24 -1.54 -16.68 15.68
N LEU A 25 -0.32 -16.49 16.18
CA LEU A 25 0.35 -17.50 17.00
C LEU A 25 -0.05 -17.32 18.46
N LEU A 26 -0.55 -18.39 19.06
CA LEU A 26 -1.06 -18.40 20.43
C LEU A 26 -0.38 -19.51 21.22
N ARG A 27 -0.07 -19.25 22.49
CA ARG A 27 0.33 -20.32 23.42
C ARG A 27 -0.90 -21.19 23.71
N PRO A 28 -0.75 -22.52 23.83
CA PRO A 28 -1.89 -23.40 24.11
C PRO A 28 -2.73 -22.98 25.32
N ASP A 29 -2.08 -22.49 26.38
CA ASP A 29 -2.73 -22.09 27.63
C ASP A 29 -3.65 -20.85 27.48
N ASP A 30 -3.45 -20.03 26.44
CA ASP A 30 -4.25 -18.82 26.18
C ASP A 30 -5.49 -19.11 25.32
N ALA A 31 -5.71 -20.36 24.89
CA ALA A 31 -6.79 -20.74 23.97
C ALA A 31 -8.19 -20.41 24.52
N ASP A 32 -8.44 -20.69 25.80
CA ASP A 32 -9.73 -20.42 26.43
C ASP A 32 -10.00 -18.92 26.58
N PHE A 33 -8.96 -18.15 26.90
CA PHE A 33 -9.04 -16.70 26.91
C PHE A 33 -9.44 -16.16 25.53
N LEU A 34 -8.75 -16.59 24.46
CA LEU A 34 -9.06 -16.16 23.10
C LEU A 34 -10.50 -16.55 22.71
N ARG A 35 -10.91 -17.79 22.99
CA ARG A 35 -12.30 -18.25 22.74
C ARG A 35 -13.32 -17.38 23.46
N SER A 36 -13.05 -16.98 24.70
CA SER A 36 -13.95 -16.12 25.49
C SER A 36 -14.09 -14.71 24.89
N VAL A 37 -12.98 -14.11 24.45
CA VAL A 37 -12.95 -12.80 23.79
C VAL A 37 -13.70 -12.87 22.45
N CYS A 38 -13.36 -13.84 21.60
CA CYS A 38 -14.02 -14.08 20.32
C CYS A 38 -15.52 -14.28 20.46
N ARG A 39 -15.99 -15.04 21.47
CA ARG A 39 -17.42 -15.22 21.74
C ARG A 39 -18.10 -13.92 22.16
N ARG A 40 -17.46 -13.10 23.00
CA ARG A 40 -17.97 -11.80 23.43
C ARG A 40 -18.11 -10.84 22.25
N GLU A 41 -17.07 -10.74 21.42
CA GLU A 41 -17.02 -9.84 20.26
C GLU A 41 -17.73 -10.41 19.02
N ARG A 42 -18.26 -11.65 19.09
CA ARG A 42 -18.88 -12.37 17.97
C ARG A 42 -17.94 -12.50 16.76
N SER A 43 -16.65 -12.67 17.03
CA SER A 43 -15.61 -12.88 16.04
C SER A 43 -15.32 -14.38 15.94
N PRO A 44 -15.47 -15.02 14.76
CA PRO A 44 -15.12 -16.42 14.56
C PRO A 44 -13.63 -16.68 14.83
N VAL A 45 -13.31 -17.84 15.41
CA VAL A 45 -11.94 -18.29 15.61
C VAL A 45 -11.83 -19.78 15.35
N ASP A 46 -10.85 -20.16 14.54
CA ASP A 46 -10.52 -21.54 14.21
C ASP A 46 -9.07 -21.83 14.64
N PHE A 47 -8.88 -22.92 15.37
CA PHE A 47 -7.55 -23.44 15.69
C PHE A 47 -7.18 -24.42 14.59
N VAL A 48 -6.34 -23.97 13.66
CA VAL A 48 -6.11 -24.65 12.37
C VAL A 48 -4.81 -25.47 12.31
N GLY A 49 -4.00 -25.42 13.36
CA GLY A 49 -2.73 -26.15 13.39
C GLY A 49 -1.89 -25.85 14.62
N LYS A 50 -0.70 -26.46 14.65
CA LYS A 50 0.31 -26.31 15.71
C LYS A 50 1.69 -26.10 15.09
N ILE A 51 2.55 -25.37 15.78
CA ILE A 51 3.96 -25.24 15.40
C ILE A 51 4.74 -26.41 16.00
N THR A 52 5.31 -27.27 15.15
CA THR A 52 6.09 -28.44 15.55
C THR A 52 7.59 -28.14 15.67
N GLY A 53 8.08 -27.15 14.93
CA GLY A 53 9.50 -26.78 14.90
C GLY A 53 10.37 -27.73 14.07
N ASP A 54 9.77 -28.61 13.27
CA ASP A 54 10.47 -29.60 12.42
C ASP A 54 10.86 -29.06 11.04
N GLY A 55 10.57 -27.78 10.76
CA GLY A 55 10.92 -27.14 9.49
C GLY A 55 9.98 -27.48 8.33
N ARG A 56 8.81 -28.10 8.59
CA ARG A 56 7.85 -28.49 7.55
C ARG A 56 6.54 -27.73 7.63
N ILE A 57 5.86 -27.65 6.48
CA ILE A 57 4.44 -27.28 6.39
C ILE A 57 3.65 -28.48 5.91
N VAL A 58 2.72 -28.95 6.76
CA VAL A 58 1.87 -30.10 6.48
C VAL A 58 0.42 -29.66 6.59
N LEU A 59 -0.31 -29.72 5.47
CA LEU A 59 -1.77 -29.55 5.43
C LEU A 59 -2.42 -30.93 5.45
N VAL A 60 -3.25 -31.20 6.45
CA VAL A 60 -4.01 -32.44 6.56
C VAL A 60 -5.47 -32.16 6.21
N ASN A 61 -6.02 -32.95 5.30
CA ASN A 61 -7.43 -32.92 4.94
C ASN A 61 -8.16 -34.03 5.70
N GLY A 62 -8.74 -33.68 6.85
CA GLY A 62 -9.42 -34.61 7.74
C GLY A 62 -9.94 -33.92 9.01
N SER A 63 -10.63 -34.68 9.88
CA SER A 63 -11.09 -34.16 11.18
C SER A 63 -10.05 -34.44 12.27
N GLU A 64 -10.02 -33.63 13.33
CA GLU A 64 -9.19 -33.90 14.53
C GLU A 64 -9.41 -35.31 15.13
N ALA A 65 -10.57 -35.93 14.86
CA ALA A 65 -10.91 -37.27 15.34
C ALA A 65 -10.21 -38.42 14.58
N ASP A 66 -9.56 -38.14 13.44
CA ASP A 66 -8.84 -39.15 12.64
C ASP A 66 -7.37 -38.73 12.44
N PRO A 67 -6.51 -38.89 13.48
CA PRO A 67 -5.24 -38.18 13.62
C PRO A 67 -4.07 -38.79 12.83
N LYS A 68 -4.30 -39.82 12.02
CA LYS A 68 -3.23 -40.46 11.22
C LYS A 68 -3.36 -40.07 9.76
N PRO A 69 -2.71 -38.97 9.33
CA PRO A 69 -2.60 -38.67 7.90
C PRO A 69 -1.94 -39.84 7.17
N ASP A 70 -2.59 -40.34 6.13
CA ASP A 70 -1.98 -41.29 5.22
C ASP A 70 -1.10 -40.50 4.25
N HIS A 71 0.20 -40.43 4.53
CA HIS A 71 1.17 -39.75 3.66
C HIS A 71 1.29 -40.40 2.26
N SER A 72 0.70 -41.58 2.04
CA SER A 72 0.60 -42.18 0.71
C SER A 72 -0.61 -41.68 -0.10
N ASP A 73 -1.62 -41.09 0.56
CA ASP A 73 -2.77 -40.46 -0.08
C ASP A 73 -2.61 -38.94 -0.15
N ARG A 74 -2.41 -38.42 -1.38
CA ARG A 74 -2.32 -36.98 -1.64
C ARG A 74 -3.59 -36.22 -1.28
N ASN A 75 -4.74 -36.88 -1.20
CA ASN A 75 -5.97 -36.24 -0.78
C ASN A 75 -6.05 -36.12 0.75
N SER A 76 -5.33 -36.96 1.50
CA SER A 76 -5.20 -36.88 2.97
C SER A 76 -4.15 -35.85 3.39
N VAL A 77 -3.03 -35.77 2.66
CA VAL A 77 -1.95 -34.80 2.89
C VAL A 77 -1.66 -33.98 1.62
N PRO A 78 -2.54 -33.04 1.26
CA PRO A 78 -2.42 -32.23 0.05
C PRO A 78 -1.18 -31.32 0.00
N VAL A 79 -0.61 -30.96 1.16
CA VAL A 79 0.66 -30.22 1.27
C VAL A 79 1.54 -30.92 2.29
N ASP A 80 2.74 -31.32 1.88
CA ASP A 80 3.82 -31.83 2.74
C ASP A 80 5.14 -31.33 2.15
N LEU A 81 5.61 -30.17 2.63
CA LEU A 81 6.75 -29.47 2.05
C LEU A 81 7.74 -29.06 3.14
N GLU A 82 9.03 -29.18 2.84
CA GLU A 82 10.07 -28.51 3.61
C GLU A 82 9.92 -27.00 3.46
N LEU A 83 9.88 -26.26 4.56
CA LEU A 83 9.78 -24.80 4.53
C LEU A 83 10.95 -24.18 3.76
N GLU A 84 12.13 -24.79 3.80
CA GLU A 84 13.30 -24.35 3.04
C GLU A 84 13.09 -24.40 1.51
N TRP A 85 12.17 -25.20 0.99
CA TRP A 85 11.89 -25.22 -0.44
C TRP A 85 11.06 -24.01 -0.88
N VAL A 86 10.21 -23.51 0.02
CA VAL A 86 9.29 -22.38 -0.25
C VAL A 86 9.91 -21.05 0.19
N LEU A 87 10.54 -21.03 1.36
CA LEU A 87 11.22 -19.88 1.96
C LEU A 87 12.71 -19.83 1.60
N GLY A 88 13.20 -20.82 0.85
CA GLY A 88 14.57 -20.90 0.37
C GLY A 88 14.99 -19.62 -0.33
N LYS A 89 16.27 -19.27 -0.18
CA LYS A 89 16.85 -18.06 -0.75
C LYS A 89 16.82 -18.17 -2.29
N MET A 90 15.74 -17.69 -2.91
CA MET A 90 15.74 -17.46 -4.36
C MET A 90 17.01 -16.67 -4.71
N PRO A 91 17.77 -17.10 -5.74
CA PRO A 91 18.98 -16.38 -6.12
C PRO A 91 18.64 -14.93 -6.42
N ARG A 92 19.53 -14.01 -6.00
CA ARG A 92 19.32 -12.58 -6.26
C ARG A 92 19.21 -12.38 -7.76
N LYS A 93 18.10 -11.79 -8.20
CA LYS A 93 17.86 -11.50 -9.60
C LYS A 93 18.70 -10.30 -10.01
N GLU A 94 19.50 -10.47 -11.07
CA GLU A 94 20.22 -9.38 -11.71
C GLU A 94 19.38 -8.80 -12.84
N PHE A 95 19.34 -7.46 -12.92
CA PHE A 95 18.63 -6.73 -13.96
C PHE A 95 19.63 -5.93 -14.79
N VAL A 96 19.66 -6.17 -16.09
CA VAL A 96 20.42 -5.35 -17.05
C VAL A 96 19.45 -4.32 -17.63
N LEU A 97 19.64 -3.06 -17.24
CA LEU A 97 18.72 -1.97 -17.55
C LEU A 97 19.39 -0.97 -18.49
N ASN A 98 18.64 -0.54 -19.52
CA ASN A 98 19.09 0.48 -20.46
C ASN A 98 18.36 1.80 -20.19
N ARG A 99 19.10 2.90 -20.14
CA ARG A 99 18.53 4.26 -20.07
C ARG A 99 18.09 4.70 -21.45
N ILE A 100 16.91 5.30 -21.53
CA ILE A 100 16.37 5.88 -22.76
C ILE A 100 15.98 7.32 -22.46
N SER A 101 16.59 8.27 -23.16
CA SER A 101 16.24 9.68 -23.03
C SER A 101 14.94 9.96 -23.79
N PRO A 102 13.90 10.54 -23.14
CA PRO A 102 12.69 10.91 -23.84
C PRO A 102 12.94 12.10 -24.79
N GLU A 103 12.24 12.12 -25.91
CA GLU A 103 12.19 13.31 -26.77
C GLU A 103 11.27 14.35 -26.13
N LEU A 104 11.86 15.42 -25.61
CA LEU A 104 11.13 16.53 -25.00
C LEU A 104 10.93 17.66 -26.01
N ARG A 105 9.75 18.29 -25.97
CA ARG A 105 9.45 19.48 -26.78
C ARG A 105 9.18 20.66 -25.86
N PRO A 106 9.62 21.88 -26.22
CA PRO A 106 9.23 23.09 -25.50
C PRO A 106 7.71 23.21 -25.42
N LEU A 107 7.22 23.72 -24.29
CA LEU A 107 5.80 24.00 -24.11
C LEU A 107 5.36 25.09 -25.10
N ALA A 108 4.40 24.78 -25.95
CA ALA A 108 3.70 25.74 -26.78
C ALA A 108 2.27 25.89 -26.28
N LEU A 109 1.92 27.11 -25.83
CA LEU A 109 0.55 27.42 -25.45
C LEU A 109 -0.29 27.75 -26.71
N PRO A 110 -1.59 27.45 -26.72
CA PRO A 110 -2.47 27.85 -27.80
C PRO A 110 -2.44 29.36 -28.03
N GLU A 111 -2.38 29.77 -29.30
CA GLU A 111 -2.42 31.19 -29.66
C GLU A 111 -3.72 31.84 -29.16
N GLY A 112 -3.61 33.07 -28.63
CA GLY A 112 -4.75 33.79 -28.06
C GLY A 112 -5.27 33.25 -26.71
N LEU A 113 -4.60 32.27 -26.09
CA LEU A 113 -4.97 31.80 -24.75
C LEU A 113 -4.78 32.92 -23.72
N THR A 114 -5.89 33.36 -23.13
CA THR A 114 -5.88 34.33 -22.03
C THR A 114 -5.67 33.62 -20.68
N VAL A 115 -5.19 34.36 -19.69
CA VAL A 115 -5.04 33.88 -18.30
C VAL A 115 -6.38 33.40 -17.74
N ARG A 116 -7.49 34.10 -18.02
CA ARG A 116 -8.83 33.70 -17.57
C ARG A 116 -9.23 32.34 -18.14
N GLN A 117 -9.03 32.12 -19.43
CA GLN A 117 -9.32 30.84 -20.06
C GLN A 117 -8.42 29.72 -19.52
N ALA A 118 -7.14 30.01 -19.27
CA ALA A 118 -6.23 29.05 -18.66
C ALA A 118 -6.69 28.65 -17.25
N LEU A 119 -7.06 29.63 -16.41
CA LEU A 119 -7.57 29.40 -15.07
C LEU A 119 -8.86 28.56 -15.08
N GLU A 120 -9.80 28.90 -15.97
CA GLU A 120 -11.05 28.13 -16.13
C GLU A 120 -10.78 26.67 -16.52
N ARG A 121 -9.76 26.41 -17.36
CA ARG A 121 -9.35 25.04 -17.71
C ARG A 121 -8.70 24.33 -16.53
N VAL A 122 -7.77 24.98 -15.84
CA VAL A 122 -7.05 24.40 -14.69
C VAL A 122 -8.03 24.03 -13.57
N LEU A 123 -8.97 24.91 -13.21
CA LEU A 123 -9.95 24.64 -12.16
C LEU A 123 -10.96 23.53 -12.52
N ARG A 124 -11.07 23.15 -13.80
CA ARG A 124 -11.89 22.03 -14.28
C ARG A 124 -11.15 20.70 -14.33
N LEU A 125 -9.82 20.69 -14.21
CA LEU A 125 -9.06 19.44 -14.14
C LEU A 125 -9.41 18.70 -12.84
N PRO A 126 -9.80 17.41 -12.88
CA PRO A 126 -10.16 16.67 -11.67
C PRO A 126 -9.05 16.65 -10.60
N SER A 127 -7.77 16.68 -11.00
CA SER A 127 -6.63 16.77 -10.09
C SER A 127 -6.60 18.07 -9.28
N VAL A 128 -7.13 19.18 -9.82
CA VAL A 128 -7.18 20.50 -9.15
C VAL A 128 -8.55 20.81 -8.57
N ALA A 129 -9.63 20.42 -9.25
CA ALA A 129 -11.00 20.70 -8.87
C ALA A 129 -11.34 20.17 -7.47
N SER A 130 -12.40 20.72 -6.87
CA SER A 130 -12.89 20.33 -5.54
C SER A 130 -13.08 18.82 -5.39
N LYS A 131 -12.56 18.25 -4.30
CA LYS A 131 -12.68 16.81 -3.97
C LYS A 131 -13.89 16.48 -3.11
N ARG A 132 -14.90 17.36 -3.02
CA ARG A 132 -16.11 17.16 -2.20
C ARG A 132 -16.80 15.81 -2.46
N TYR A 133 -16.78 15.34 -3.71
CA TYR A 133 -17.38 14.05 -4.09
C TYR A 133 -16.66 12.82 -3.48
N LEU A 134 -15.40 12.96 -3.07
CA LEU A 134 -14.65 11.95 -2.33
C LEU A 134 -14.85 12.14 -0.83
N THR A 135 -14.66 13.37 -0.34
CA THR A 135 -14.66 13.63 1.11
C THR A 135 -16.03 13.39 1.72
N ASN A 136 -17.12 13.70 1.03
CA ASN A 136 -18.48 13.56 1.59
C ASN A 136 -18.99 12.11 1.69
N LYS A 137 -18.29 11.14 1.06
CA LYS A 137 -18.72 9.73 1.06
C LYS A 137 -18.18 8.93 2.24
N VAL A 138 -17.17 9.46 2.93
CA VAL A 138 -16.45 8.77 4.00
C VAL A 138 -16.75 9.42 5.34
N ASP A 139 -16.73 8.61 6.40
CA ASP A 139 -16.73 9.10 7.77
C ASP A 139 -15.44 9.90 8.04
N ARG A 140 -15.55 11.00 8.79
CA ARG A 140 -14.45 11.93 9.10
C ARG A 140 -14.43 12.33 10.57
N SER A 141 -15.09 11.56 11.44
CA SER A 141 -15.29 11.90 12.86
C SER A 141 -15.34 10.69 13.80
N VAL A 142 -15.55 9.48 13.30
CA VAL A 142 -15.49 8.24 14.08
C VAL A 142 -14.18 8.19 14.85
N THR A 143 -14.22 7.63 16.07
CA THR A 143 -13.23 7.72 17.18
C THR A 143 -13.27 9.00 18.01
N GLY A 144 -13.77 10.13 17.49
CA GLY A 144 -13.72 11.41 18.22
C GLY A 144 -12.31 11.99 18.41
N LEU A 145 -11.29 11.40 17.76
CA LEU A 145 -9.89 11.81 17.84
C LEU A 145 -9.41 12.55 16.57
N VAL A 146 -10.29 12.80 15.60
CA VAL A 146 -9.94 13.53 14.37
C VAL A 146 -9.84 15.03 14.67
N ALA A 147 -8.61 15.56 14.69
CA ALA A 147 -8.35 16.96 15.01
C ALA A 147 -8.37 17.85 13.75
N GLN A 148 -7.81 17.36 12.64
CA GLN A 148 -7.85 18.00 11.33
C GLN A 148 -8.24 16.98 10.27
N GLN A 149 -9.37 17.23 9.60
CA GLN A 149 -9.86 16.48 8.44
C GLN A 149 -9.64 17.27 7.14
N GLN A 150 -10.04 16.70 6.00
CA GLN A 150 -9.88 17.32 4.68
C GLN A 150 -10.61 18.67 4.54
N CYS A 151 -11.76 18.83 5.21
CA CYS A 151 -12.59 20.03 5.14
C CYS A 151 -12.16 21.10 6.15
N VAL A 152 -12.05 22.36 5.69
CA VAL A 152 -11.66 23.52 6.50
C VAL A 152 -12.74 24.60 6.53
N GLY A 153 -12.76 25.34 7.64
CA GLY A 153 -13.58 26.53 7.84
C GLY A 153 -15.10 26.29 7.89
N PRO A 154 -15.90 27.35 8.06
CA PRO A 154 -17.36 27.26 8.25
C PRO A 154 -18.11 26.65 7.07
N LEU A 155 -17.51 26.68 5.87
CA LEU A 155 -18.09 26.13 4.64
C LEU A 155 -17.71 24.67 4.38
N HIS A 156 -16.89 24.07 5.26
CA HIS A 156 -16.36 22.72 5.11
C HIS A 156 -15.75 22.48 3.72
N THR A 157 -14.88 23.39 3.26
CA THR A 157 -14.26 23.29 1.93
C THR A 157 -13.09 22.31 1.98
N PRO A 158 -12.99 21.31 1.10
CA PRO A 158 -11.93 20.30 1.16
C PRO A 158 -10.59 20.85 0.67
N LEU A 159 -9.88 21.54 1.56
CA LEU A 159 -8.63 22.28 1.27
C LEU A 159 -7.53 22.01 2.30
N ALA A 160 -7.73 21.11 3.27
CA ALA A 160 -6.65 20.80 4.21
C ALA A 160 -5.54 20.01 3.50
N ASP A 161 -4.30 20.47 3.65
CA ASP A 161 -3.12 19.79 3.11
C ASP A 161 -2.66 18.61 3.99
N VAL A 162 -3.05 18.62 5.28
CA VAL A 162 -2.65 17.63 6.28
C VAL A 162 -3.87 17.06 7.01
N ALA A 163 -3.80 15.78 7.39
CA ALA A 163 -4.71 15.18 8.34
C ALA A 163 -4.02 15.00 9.69
N VAL A 164 -4.72 15.32 10.79
CA VAL A 164 -4.19 15.24 12.17
C VAL A 164 -5.16 14.46 13.03
N VAL A 165 -4.64 13.49 13.78
CA VAL A 165 -5.38 12.67 14.73
C VAL A 165 -4.73 12.75 16.11
N ALA A 166 -5.52 12.86 17.17
CA ALA A 166 -5.05 12.73 18.54
C ALA A 166 -4.82 11.26 18.89
N LEU A 167 -3.88 10.99 19.80
CA LEU A 167 -3.63 9.63 20.33
C LEU A 167 -4.41 9.34 21.61
N SER A 168 -5.00 10.37 22.22
CA SER A 168 -5.77 10.28 23.47
C SER A 168 -6.88 11.33 23.50
N TYR A 169 -7.92 11.08 24.31
CA TYR A 169 -9.02 12.02 24.55
C TYR A 169 -8.67 13.15 25.52
N THR A 170 -7.54 13.03 26.22
CA THR A 170 -7.15 13.95 27.31
C THR A 170 -5.82 14.65 27.06
N ASP A 171 -5.14 14.34 25.96
CA ASP A 171 -3.84 14.90 25.62
C ASP A 171 -3.90 15.59 24.25
N THR A 172 -2.94 16.47 24.00
CA THR A 172 -2.78 17.19 22.72
C THR A 172 -1.78 16.52 21.78
N VAL A 173 -1.19 15.38 22.18
CA VAL A 173 -0.27 14.61 21.35
C VAL A 173 -1.05 13.79 20.30
N GLY A 174 -0.51 13.76 19.09
CA GLY A 174 -1.16 13.20 17.92
C GLY A 174 -0.19 12.70 16.86
N GLY A 175 -0.76 12.19 15.77
CA GLY A 175 -0.06 11.92 14.52
C GLY A 175 -0.57 12.82 13.41
N ALA A 176 0.29 13.12 12.44
CA ALA A 176 -0.07 13.86 11.24
C ALA A 176 0.35 13.06 10.00
N THR A 177 -0.47 13.13 8.94
CA THR A 177 -0.18 12.48 7.66
C THR A 177 -0.47 13.44 6.51
N ALA A 178 0.38 13.38 5.50
CA ALA A 178 0.28 14.11 4.26
C ALA A 178 0.73 13.22 3.09
N ILE A 179 0.32 13.57 1.88
CA ILE A 179 0.65 12.83 0.65
C ILE A 179 1.36 13.78 -0.30
N GLY A 180 2.33 13.25 -1.05
CA GLY A 180 2.94 13.94 -2.19
C GLY A 180 3.11 12.97 -3.36
N GLU A 181 2.79 13.42 -4.57
CA GLU A 181 2.78 12.60 -5.78
C GLU A 181 3.06 13.45 -7.02
N GLN A 182 3.95 12.99 -7.91
CA GLN A 182 4.40 13.81 -9.04
C GLN A 182 4.55 13.01 -10.35
N PRO A 183 3.54 12.23 -10.77
CA PRO A 183 3.61 11.36 -11.94
C PRO A 183 3.84 12.16 -13.23
N ILE A 184 3.15 13.30 -13.40
CA ILE A 184 3.31 14.15 -14.60
C ILE A 184 4.73 14.73 -14.71
N LYS A 185 5.37 15.08 -13.57
CA LYS A 185 6.77 15.50 -13.58
C LYS A 185 7.70 14.31 -13.83
N GLY A 186 7.35 13.13 -13.32
CA GLY A 186 8.05 11.86 -13.55
C GLY A 186 8.15 11.50 -15.03
N LEU A 187 7.09 11.74 -15.82
CA LEU A 187 7.10 11.57 -17.28
C LEU A 187 8.18 12.38 -18.00
N LEU A 188 8.51 13.57 -17.47
CA LEU A 188 9.54 14.43 -18.05
C LEU A 188 10.92 14.11 -17.48
N ASN A 189 10.98 13.89 -16.17
CA ASN A 189 12.21 13.61 -15.46
C ASN A 189 11.90 12.79 -14.18
N PRO A 190 12.24 11.49 -14.14
CA PRO A 190 11.92 10.62 -13.01
C PRO A 190 12.62 11.05 -11.72
N VAL A 191 13.86 11.55 -11.82
CA VAL A 191 14.67 12.06 -10.69
C VAL A 191 14.04 13.33 -10.08
N ALA A 192 13.55 14.24 -10.91
CA ALA A 192 12.85 15.44 -10.44
C ALA A 192 11.47 15.08 -9.86
N GLY A 193 10.71 14.18 -10.51
CA GLY A 193 9.43 13.69 -10.02
C GLY A 193 9.56 13.10 -8.61
N ALA A 194 10.52 12.21 -8.40
CA ALA A 194 10.75 11.58 -7.09
C ALA A 194 11.05 12.60 -5.99
N ARG A 195 11.98 13.54 -6.23
CA ARG A 195 12.30 14.60 -5.26
C ARG A 195 11.11 15.51 -4.97
N MET A 196 10.35 15.87 -5.99
CA MET A 196 9.17 16.72 -5.83
C MET A 196 8.03 16.01 -5.09
N ALA A 197 7.90 14.68 -5.19
CA ALA A 197 6.94 13.92 -4.40
C ALA A 197 7.26 13.97 -2.90
N VAL A 198 8.56 13.82 -2.54
CA VAL A 198 9.01 14.03 -1.15
C VAL A 198 8.77 15.47 -0.71
N GLY A 199 9.13 16.44 -1.56
CA GLY A 199 8.92 17.85 -1.29
C GLY A 199 7.46 18.19 -1.02
N GLU A 200 6.54 17.72 -1.87
CA GLU A 200 5.10 17.94 -1.72
C GLU A 200 4.55 17.34 -0.42
N ALA A 201 4.93 16.10 -0.09
CA ALA A 201 4.50 15.47 1.14
C ALA A 201 4.93 16.28 2.37
N LEU A 202 6.17 16.78 2.38
CA LEU A 202 6.68 17.62 3.46
C LEU A 202 6.04 19.00 3.49
N THR A 203 5.84 19.65 2.33
CA THR A 203 5.19 20.97 2.27
C THR A 203 3.72 20.91 2.71
N ASN A 204 3.05 19.80 2.45
CA ASN A 204 1.70 19.56 2.95
C ASN A 204 1.72 19.33 4.48
N LEU A 205 2.75 18.65 5.00
CA LEU A 205 2.88 18.34 6.43
C LEU A 205 3.21 19.56 7.30
N VAL A 206 3.76 20.65 6.75
CA VAL A 206 4.25 21.82 7.53
C VAL A 206 3.18 22.48 8.41
N PHE A 207 1.91 22.26 8.09
CA PHE A 207 0.79 22.80 8.86
C PHE A 207 0.50 22.03 10.15
N ALA A 208 1.24 20.95 10.43
CA ALA A 208 1.25 20.24 11.70
C ALA A 208 2.55 20.51 12.48
N LEU A 209 2.42 20.76 13.78
CA LEU A 209 3.57 20.84 14.67
C LEU A 209 4.15 19.43 14.87
N ILE A 210 5.42 19.27 14.53
CA ILE A 210 6.19 18.05 14.76
C ILE A 210 7.35 18.32 15.72
N THR A 211 7.81 17.28 16.41
CA THR A 211 8.91 17.34 17.37
C THR A 211 10.26 17.58 16.68
N ASP A 212 10.53 16.85 15.61
CA ASP A 212 11.71 16.99 14.76
C ASP A 212 11.38 16.46 13.36
N LEU A 213 12.05 16.96 12.32
CA LEU A 213 11.87 16.45 10.96
C LEU A 213 12.22 14.95 10.86
N ARG A 214 13.18 14.47 11.67
CA ARG A 214 13.62 13.06 11.71
C ARG A 214 12.54 12.09 12.20
N ASP A 215 11.50 12.60 12.85
CA ASP A 215 10.34 11.81 13.30
C ASP A 215 9.37 11.51 12.14
N VAL A 216 9.52 12.20 11.00
CA VAL A 216 8.75 11.90 9.80
C VAL A 216 9.20 10.56 9.21
N LYS A 217 8.24 9.65 9.05
CA LYS A 217 8.38 8.36 8.38
C LYS A 217 7.52 8.33 7.14
N CYS A 218 8.03 7.74 6.06
CA CYS A 218 7.36 7.74 4.77
C CYS A 218 6.97 6.33 4.35
N SER A 219 5.79 6.20 3.75
CA SER A 219 5.42 5.02 2.98
C SER A 219 5.76 5.22 1.50
N GLY A 220 6.71 4.44 0.97
CA GLY A 220 7.10 4.51 -0.43
C GLY A 220 6.24 3.58 -1.30
N ASN A 221 5.43 4.15 -2.19
CA ASN A 221 4.55 3.36 -3.08
C ASN A 221 4.92 3.59 -4.55
N TRP A 222 5.41 2.53 -5.21
CA TRP A 222 5.96 2.59 -6.56
C TRP A 222 5.02 1.96 -7.58
N MET A 223 4.30 2.79 -8.33
CA MET A 223 3.47 2.36 -9.46
C MET A 223 4.26 2.61 -10.74
N TRP A 224 4.79 1.56 -11.37
CA TRP A 224 5.70 1.72 -12.51
C TRP A 224 5.51 0.63 -13.56
N ALA A 225 5.76 0.92 -14.83
CA ALA A 225 5.77 -0.08 -15.90
C ALA A 225 7.20 -0.64 -16.13
N ALA A 226 7.84 -1.15 -15.07
CA ALA A 226 9.30 -1.37 -15.03
C ALA A 226 9.85 -2.36 -16.08
N LYS A 227 8.99 -3.19 -16.68
CA LYS A 227 9.36 -4.15 -17.74
C LYS A 227 9.41 -3.52 -19.14
N LEU A 228 8.90 -2.30 -19.32
CA LEU A 228 8.97 -1.61 -20.60
C LEU A 228 10.38 -1.03 -20.84
N PRO A 229 10.78 -0.82 -22.11
CA PRO A 229 12.08 -0.24 -22.43
C PRO A 229 12.30 1.10 -21.73
N GLY A 230 13.46 1.28 -21.07
CA GLY A 230 13.82 2.49 -20.34
C GLY A 230 13.25 2.61 -18.92
N GLU A 231 12.07 2.04 -18.66
CA GLU A 231 11.33 2.26 -17.42
C GLU A 231 12.00 1.69 -16.18
N GLY A 232 12.61 0.50 -16.27
CA GLY A 232 13.34 -0.07 -15.14
C GLY A 232 14.53 0.80 -14.71
N ALA A 233 15.26 1.39 -15.66
CA ALA A 233 16.36 2.31 -15.36
C ALA A 233 15.84 3.63 -14.77
N ALA A 234 14.73 4.14 -15.30
CA ALA A 234 14.08 5.36 -14.79
C ALA A 234 13.60 5.19 -13.33
N LEU A 235 13.00 4.03 -13.00
CA LEU A 235 12.60 3.68 -11.64
C LEU A 235 13.81 3.63 -10.69
N TYR A 236 14.92 3.02 -11.13
CA TYR A 236 16.16 3.00 -10.35
C TYR A 236 16.68 4.41 -10.08
N ASP A 237 16.78 5.25 -11.11
CA ASP A 237 17.27 6.62 -10.98
C ASP A 237 16.35 7.47 -10.08
N ALA A 238 15.02 7.28 -10.16
CA ALA A 238 14.05 7.91 -9.25
C ALA A 238 14.25 7.46 -7.79
N CYS A 239 14.46 6.16 -7.55
CA CYS A 239 14.69 5.60 -6.24
C CYS A 239 15.98 6.16 -5.61
N VAL A 240 17.08 6.20 -6.36
CA VAL A 240 18.34 6.82 -5.91
C VAL A 240 18.12 8.28 -5.53
N ALA A 241 17.47 9.06 -6.39
CA ALA A 241 17.19 10.47 -6.12
C ALA A 241 16.31 10.71 -4.89
N MET A 242 15.33 9.83 -4.66
CA MET A 242 14.48 9.86 -3.46
C MET A 242 15.31 9.55 -2.21
N CYS A 243 16.13 8.51 -2.24
CA CYS A 243 17.04 8.16 -1.14
C CYS A 243 18.01 9.30 -0.82
N ASP A 244 18.61 9.94 -1.84
CA ASP A 244 19.56 11.03 -1.65
C ASP A 244 18.93 12.25 -0.97
N VAL A 245 17.74 12.68 -1.40
CA VAL A 245 17.05 13.82 -0.78
C VAL A 245 16.56 13.48 0.63
N MET A 246 16.05 12.26 0.84
CA MET A 246 15.61 11.80 2.15
C MET A 246 16.77 11.72 3.15
N ALA A 247 17.94 11.23 2.71
CA ALA A 247 19.15 11.20 3.52
C ALA A 247 19.60 12.61 3.94
N GLN A 248 19.55 13.59 3.04
CA GLN A 248 19.85 15.00 3.36
C GLN A 248 18.87 15.59 4.37
N LEU A 249 17.60 15.19 4.32
CA LEU A 249 16.53 15.65 5.22
C LEU A 249 16.47 14.87 6.54
N GLY A 250 17.20 13.75 6.65
CA GLY A 250 17.17 12.89 7.84
C GLY A 250 15.89 12.07 7.99
N ILE A 251 15.14 11.85 6.90
CA ILE A 251 13.92 11.04 6.87
C ILE A 251 14.15 9.77 6.06
N ALA A 252 13.25 8.80 6.15
CA ALA A 252 13.37 7.54 5.40
C ALA A 252 12.02 6.90 5.10
N VAL A 253 12.02 6.01 4.12
CA VAL A 253 10.95 5.05 3.89
C VAL A 253 11.12 3.87 4.85
N ASP A 254 10.12 3.57 5.66
CA ASP A 254 10.10 2.44 6.61
C ASP A 254 8.98 1.42 6.36
N GLY A 255 8.15 1.68 5.34
CA GLY A 255 7.15 0.76 4.82
C GLY A 255 6.80 1.15 3.38
N GLY A 256 6.15 0.26 2.63
CA GLY A 256 5.83 0.57 1.25
C GLY A 256 5.39 -0.63 0.44
N LYS A 257 5.12 -0.38 -0.85
CA LYS A 257 4.70 -1.39 -1.82
C LYS A 257 5.14 -1.00 -3.22
N ASP A 258 5.27 -1.98 -4.09
CA ASP A 258 5.45 -1.77 -5.52
C ASP A 258 4.36 -2.47 -6.34
N SER A 259 4.07 -1.88 -7.50
CA SER A 259 3.26 -2.44 -8.57
C SER A 259 3.97 -2.15 -9.89
N LEU A 260 4.65 -3.16 -10.43
CA LEU A 260 5.62 -3.00 -11.54
C LEU A 260 5.05 -3.34 -12.93
N SER A 261 3.74 -3.51 -13.04
CA SER A 261 3.04 -3.89 -14.27
C SER A 261 2.02 -2.83 -14.69
N MET A 262 2.30 -1.55 -14.45
CA MET A 262 1.38 -0.43 -14.73
C MET A 262 1.31 -0.06 -16.22
N ALA A 263 1.01 -1.05 -17.05
CA ALA A 263 0.78 -0.89 -18.48
C ALA A 263 -0.36 -1.79 -18.97
N ALA A 264 -1.09 -1.32 -19.96
CA ALA A 264 -2.16 -2.03 -20.62
C ALA A 264 -1.91 -2.05 -22.13
N ARG A 265 -2.26 -3.16 -22.78
CA ARG A 265 -2.23 -3.27 -24.24
C ARG A 265 -3.64 -3.10 -24.79
N VAL A 266 -3.84 -2.10 -25.65
CA VAL A 266 -5.09 -1.81 -26.35
C VAL A 266 -4.84 -1.99 -27.84
N GLY A 267 -5.35 -3.10 -28.40
CA GLY A 267 -5.02 -3.50 -29.78
C GLY A 267 -3.51 -3.77 -29.93
N SER A 268 -2.85 -3.04 -30.82
CA SER A 268 -1.39 -3.09 -31.02
C SER A 268 -0.61 -2.09 -30.17
N GLU A 269 -1.27 -1.16 -29.48
CA GLU A 269 -0.62 -0.11 -28.68
C GLU A 269 -0.45 -0.54 -27.22
N THR A 270 0.71 -0.22 -26.65
CA THR A 270 0.95 -0.37 -25.20
C THR A 270 0.89 1.01 -24.56
N VAL A 271 -0.05 1.19 -23.66
CA VAL A 271 -0.24 2.42 -22.88
C VAL A 271 0.25 2.15 -21.47
N LYS A 272 1.17 2.97 -20.97
CA LYS A 272 1.65 2.92 -19.58
C LYS A 272 0.99 4.01 -18.75
N ALA A 273 0.87 3.77 -17.45
CA ALA A 273 0.44 4.81 -16.51
C ALA A 273 1.47 5.97 -16.50
N PRO A 274 1.00 7.21 -16.21
CA PRO A 274 1.88 8.37 -16.03
C PRO A 274 2.88 8.19 -14.89
#